data_AF-A0A6N7WXP5-F1
#
_entry.id   AF-A0A6N7WXP5-F1
#
_cell.length_a   1.000
_cell.length_b   1.000
_cell.length_c   1.000
_cell.angle_alpha   90.00
_cell.angle_beta   90.00
_cell.angle_gamma   90.00
#
_symmetry.space_group_name_H-M   'P 1'
#
loop_
_entity.id
_entity.type
_entity.pdbx_description
1 polymer ?
#
loop_
_entity_poly.entity_id
_entity_poly.type
_entity_poly.pdbx_seq_one_letter_code
_entity_poly.pdbx_strand_id
1 'polypeptide(L)' 'MKQYDVKCPVCGHVNHNLFLEETDGWMECEECSSMTRLNRFGETIRIPIIAVNGHCKPAVLHA' A
#
# COMPACT_ATOMS: atom_id res chain seq x y z
N MET A 1 -13.49 -9.88 -18.89
CA MET A 1 -12.85 -9.42 -17.65
C MET A 1 -11.78 -8.39 -17.97
N LYS A 2 -11.67 -7.34 -17.16
CA LYS A 2 -10.63 -6.32 -17.31
C LYS A 2 -9.38 -6.74 -16.56
N GLN A 3 -8.23 -6.59 -17.20
CA GLN A 3 -6.92 -6.81 -16.59
C GLN A 3 -6.29 -5.47 -16.19
N TYR A 4 -5.43 -5.50 -15.18
CA TYR A 4 -4.77 -4.32 -14.65
C TYR A 4 -3.29 -4.56 -14.42
N ASP A 5 -2.51 -3.52 -14.73
CA ASP A 5 -1.12 -3.42 -14.33
C ASP A 5 -1.03 -2.52 -13.10
N VAL A 6 -0.45 -3.04 -12.02
CA VAL A 6 -0.40 -2.35 -10.73
C VAL A 6 1.00 -2.42 -10.14
N LYS A 7 1.48 -1.26 -9.72
CA LYS A 7 2.69 -1.14 -8.92
C LYS A 7 2.44 -1.62 -7.49
N CYS A 8 3.21 -2.60 -7.03
CA CYS A 8 3.21 -3.06 -5.65
C CYS A 8 3.59 -1.90 -4.73
N PRO A 9 2.79 -1.57 -3.70
CA PRO A 9 3.10 -0.48 -2.78
C PRO A 9 4.26 -0.81 -1.82
N VAL A 10 4.66 -2.09 -1.72
CA VAL A 10 5.72 -2.55 -0.83
C VAL A 10 7.10 -2.47 -1.48
N CYS A 11 7.28 -3.09 -2.66
CA CYS A 11 8.58 -3.18 -3.33
C CYS A 11 8.68 -2.34 -4.62
N GLY A 12 7.57 -1.83 -5.14
CA GLY A 12 7.53 -1.04 -6.37
C GLY A 12 7.54 -1.85 -7.67
N HIS A 13 7.54 -3.18 -7.62
CA HIS A 13 7.39 -4.04 -8.80
C HIS A 13 6.03 -3.84 -9.48
N VAL A 14 5.97 -3.89 -10.83
CA VAL A 14 4.70 -3.81 -11.56
C VAL A 14 4.19 -5.23 -11.81
N ASN A 15 3.06 -5.56 -11.19
CA ASN A 15 2.39 -6.83 -11.43
C ASN A 15 1.42 -6.63 -12.60
N HIS A 16 1.54 -7.47 -13.62
CA HIS A 16 0.79 -7.37 -14.87
C HIS A 16 -0.43 -8.31 -14.87
N ASN A 17 -1.40 -8.00 -15.72
CA ASN A 17 -2.48 -8.93 -16.08
C ASN A 17 -3.38 -9.38 -14.89
N LEU A 18 -3.52 -8.55 -13.86
CA LEU A 18 -4.26 -8.89 -12.65
C LEU A 18 -5.78 -8.79 -12.86
N PHE A 19 -6.54 -9.75 -12.33
CA PHE A 19 -8.01 -9.79 -12.36
C PHE A 19 -8.63 -9.23 -11.06
N LEU A 20 -8.49 -7.92 -10.86
CA LEU A 20 -8.81 -7.27 -9.58
C LEU A 20 -10.30 -7.14 -9.26
N GLU A 21 -11.18 -7.24 -10.25
CA GLU A 21 -12.64 -7.20 -10.02
C GLU A 21 -13.13 -8.46 -9.30
N GLU A 22 -12.50 -9.62 -9.53
CA GLU A 22 -12.88 -10.88 -8.88
C GLU A 22 -12.37 -10.99 -7.45
N THR A 23 -11.22 -10.37 -7.17
CA THR A 23 -10.55 -10.45 -5.88
C THR A 23 -10.84 -9.24 -4.98
N ASP A 24 -11.80 -8.39 -5.35
CA ASP A 24 -12.11 -7.16 -4.61
C ASP A 24 -10.86 -6.28 -4.40
N GLY A 25 -10.00 -6.24 -5.43
CA GLY A 25 -8.75 -5.49 -5.46
C GLY A 25 -7.57 -6.11 -4.74
N TRP A 26 -7.69 -7.34 -4.21
CA TRP A 26 -6.57 -8.06 -3.62
C TRP A 26 -5.63 -8.62 -4.69
N MET A 27 -4.32 -8.53 -4.44
CA MET A 27 -3.26 -9.10 -5.26
C MET A 27 -2.09 -9.57 -4.39
N GLU A 28 -1.44 -10.64 -4.80
CA GLU A 28 -0.14 -11.05 -4.29
C GLU A 28 0.93 -10.56 -5.26
N CYS A 29 2.00 -9.97 -4.73
CA CYS A 29 3.10 -9.50 -5.58
C CYS A 29 4.03 -10.64 -5.97
N GLU A 30 4.32 -10.82 -7.26
CA GLU A 30 5.21 -11.89 -7.74
C GLU A 30 6.67 -11.73 -7.29
N GLU A 31 7.13 -10.50 -7.06
CA GLU A 31 8.52 -10.22 -6.65
C GLU A 31 8.77 -10.38 -5.14
N CYS A 32 7.86 -9.88 -4.29
CA CYS A 32 8.07 -9.83 -2.83
C CYS A 32 7.04 -10.63 -2.01
N SER A 33 6.14 -11.35 -2.68
CA SER A 33 5.08 -12.18 -2.07
C SER A 33 4.17 -11.45 -1.09
N SER A 34 4.15 -10.11 -1.13
CA SER A 34 3.29 -9.32 -0.25
C SER A 34 1.85 -9.36 -0.76
N MET A 35 0.92 -9.73 0.13
CA MET A 35 -0.53 -9.63 -0.11
C MET A 35 -0.98 -8.19 0.12
N THR A 36 -1.46 -7.52 -0.93
CA THR A 36 -1.87 -6.11 -0.88
C THR A 36 -3.23 -5.91 -1.53
N ARG A 37 -3.95 -4.88 -1.12
CA ARG A 37 -5.25 -4.50 -1.70
C ARG A 37 -5.18 -3.08 -2.24
N LEU A 38 -5.70 -2.84 -3.45
CA LEU A 38 -5.77 -1.50 -4.00
C LEU A 38 -6.92 -0.70 -3.39
N ASN A 39 -6.62 0.54 -2.96
CA ASN A 39 -7.59 1.44 -2.34
C ASN A 39 -8.85 1.71 -3.19
N ARG A 40 -8.75 1.71 -4.52
CA ARG A 40 -9.92 1.99 -5.39
C ARG A 40 -10.98 0.89 -5.38
N PHE A 41 -10.66 -0.29 -4.85
CA PHE A 41 -11.58 -1.41 -4.71
C PHE A 41 -12.06 -1.57 -3.26
N GLY A 42 -11.72 -0.65 -2.35
CA GLY A 42 -12.17 -0.72 -0.97
C GLY A 42 -12.71 0.62 -0.49
N GLU A 43 -13.55 0.57 0.54
CA GLU A 43 -13.95 1.79 1.25
C GLU A 43 -12.80 2.27 2.13
N THR A 44 -12.31 3.48 1.88
CA THR A 44 -11.29 4.12 2.72
C THR A 44 -11.95 5.00 3.77
N ILE A 45 -11.59 4.84 5.03
CA ILE A 45 -11.95 5.78 6.09
C ILE A 45 -10.81 6.78 6.33
N ARG A 46 -11.17 8.01 6.72
CA ARG A 46 -10.17 9.00 7.16
C ARG A 46 -9.79 8.71 8.61
N ILE A 47 -8.53 8.33 8.83
CA ILE A 47 -7.99 8.16 10.17
C ILE A 47 -7.53 9.55 10.66
N PRO A 48 -8.04 10.06 11.79
CA PRO A 48 -7.58 11.34 12.33
C PRO A 48 -6.11 11.23 12.75
N ILE A 49 -5.29 12.16 12.28
CA ILE A 49 -3.90 12.29 12.74
C ILE A 49 -3.94 13.10 14.04
N ILE A 50 -3.73 12.41 15.16
CA ILE A 50 -3.58 13.06 16.46
C ILE A 50 -2.11 13.43 16.62
N ALA A 51 -1.79 14.72 16.51
CA ALA A 51 -0.45 15.21 16.77
C ALA A 51 -0.14 15.07 18.27
N VAL A 52 0.77 14.15 18.61
CA VAL A 52 1.30 14.05 19.98
C VAL A 52 2.33 15.16 20.15
N ASN A 53 1.88 16.30 20.67
CA ASN A 53 2.77 17.42 20.95
C ASN A 53 3.64 17.09 22.17
N GLY A 54 4.94 16.92 21.90
CA GLY A 54 6.00 16.94 22.89
C GLY A 54 6.23 15.62 23.62
N HIS A 55 7.23 14.85 23.18
CA HIS A 55 8.14 14.11 24.08
C HIS A 55 9.34 13.48 23.36
N CYS A 56 9.34 13.31 22.04
CA CYS A 56 10.53 12.88 21.33
C CYS A 56 11.42 14.09 20.98
N LYS A 57 12.52 14.24 21.70
CA LYS A 57 13.64 15.07 21.25
C LYS A 57 14.11 14.53 19.89
N PRO A 58 14.35 15.38 18.88
CA PRO A 58 14.94 14.91 17.63
C PRO A 58 16.27 14.22 17.94
N ALA A 59 16.50 13.05 17.36
CA ALA A 59 17.79 12.39 17.45
C ALA A 59 18.83 13.34 16.84
N VAL A 60 19.79 13.77 17.64
CA VAL A 60 20.91 14.58 17.16
C VAL A 60 21.74 13.67 16.27
N LEU A 61 21.75 13.95 14.97
CA LEU A 61 22.67 13.28 14.05
C LEU A 61 24.07 13.80 14.39
N HIS A 62 24.88 12.97 15.03
CA HIS A 62 26.31 13.25 15.19
C HIS A 62 26.96 13.05 13.81
N ALA A 63 27.48 14.15 13.27
CA ALA A 63 28.31 14.17 12.07
C ALA A 63 29.74 13.70 12.39
#